data_AF-X0UI52-F1
#
_entry.id   AF-X0UI52-F1
#
_cell.length_a   1.000
_cell.length_b   1.000
_cell.length_c   1.000
_cell.angle_alpha   90.00
_cell.angle_beta   90.00
_cell.angle_gamma   90.00
#
_symmetry.space_group_name_H-M   'P 1'
#
loop_
_entity.id
_entity.type
_entity.pdbx_description
1 polymer ?
#
loop_
_entity_poly.entity_id
_entity_poly.type
_entity_poly.pdbx_seq_one_letter_code
_entity_poly.pdbx_strand_id
1 'polypeptide(L)'
;SVGVAVHFFAKRVRDDPARIERLLALLAPLIEERDTSALKGLGWGLKTIGRYYPELLVAFLRRQLTTKHPRKLLLRKATTYLDEARKEGILSP
;
A
#
# COMPACT_ATOMS: atom_id res chain seq x y z
N SER A 1 5.72 13.13 8.47
CA SER A 1 6.26 11.89 7.87
C SER A 1 5.38 11.46 6.69
N VAL A 2 5.91 10.68 5.73
CA VAL A 2 5.17 10.24 4.52
C VAL A 2 3.88 9.49 4.88
N GLY A 3 3.91 8.61 5.88
CA GLY A 3 2.72 7.86 6.32
C GLY A 3 1.55 8.75 6.74
N VAL A 4 1.84 9.85 7.46
CA VAL A 4 0.83 10.85 7.88
C VAL A 4 0.23 11.56 6.69
N ALA A 5 1.07 12.01 5.75
CA ALA A 5 0.60 12.64 4.52
C ALA A 5 -0.31 11.70 3.71
N VAL A 6 0.11 10.45 3.50
CA VAL A 6 -0.68 9.43 2.79
C VAL A 6 -2.00 9.14 3.51
N HIS A 7 -1.97 8.95 4.84
CA HIS A 7 -3.16 8.67 5.63
C HIS A 7 -4.23 9.76 5.46
N PHE A 8 -3.80 11.01 5.57
CA PHE A 8 -4.66 12.16 5.48
C PHE A 8 -5.11 12.46 4.04
N PHE A 9 -4.24 12.26 3.07
CA PHE A 9 -4.58 12.40 1.65
C PHE A 9 -5.66 11.39 1.26
N ALA A 10 -5.43 10.09 1.49
CA ALA A 10 -6.36 9.02 1.12
C ALA A 10 -7.75 9.20 1.75
N LYS A 11 -7.82 9.75 2.96
CA LYS A 11 -9.09 10.09 3.63
C LYS A 11 -9.86 11.25 3.00
N ARG A 12 -9.18 12.17 2.33
CA ARG A 12 -9.76 13.40 1.74
C ARG A 12 -10.14 13.23 0.27
N VAL A 13 -9.45 12.36 -0.46
CA VAL A 13 -9.71 12.12 -1.88
C VAL A 13 -10.57 10.87 -2.10
N ARG A 14 -11.65 10.66 -1.33
CA ARG A 14 -12.41 9.38 -1.31
C ARG A 14 -13.16 9.03 -2.61
N ASP A 15 -13.34 9.99 -3.50
CA ASP A 15 -14.09 9.81 -4.74
C ASP A 15 -13.20 10.05 -5.98
N ASP A 16 -11.87 9.96 -5.82
CA ASP A 16 -10.89 10.18 -6.90
C ASP A 16 -9.85 9.04 -6.92
N PRO A 17 -10.22 7.87 -7.48
CA PRO A 17 -9.31 6.72 -7.59
C PRO A 17 -8.05 7.05 -8.41
N ALA A 18 -8.16 7.92 -9.43
CA ALA A 18 -7.02 8.32 -10.25
C ALA A 18 -5.94 9.06 -9.45
N ARG A 19 -6.32 9.87 -8.45
CA ARG A 19 -5.35 10.47 -7.50
C ARG A 19 -4.66 9.42 -6.65
N ILE A 20 -5.36 8.38 -6.22
CA ILE A 20 -4.79 7.28 -5.44
C ILE A 20 -3.81 6.47 -6.28
N GLU A 21 -4.13 6.20 -7.54
CA GLU A 21 -3.21 5.53 -8.47
C GLU A 21 -1.91 6.33 -8.66
N ARG A 22 -2.01 7.65 -8.85
CA ARG A 22 -0.82 8.53 -8.93
C ARG A 22 0.00 8.49 -7.64
N LEU A 23 -0.66 8.46 -6.49
CA LEU A 23 0.03 8.33 -5.21
C LEU A 23 0.72 6.97 -5.08
N LEU A 24 0.07 5.87 -5.46
CA LEU A 24 0.68 4.54 -5.45
C LEU A 24 1.87 4.46 -6.40
N ALA A 25 1.80 5.08 -7.58
CA ALA A 25 2.92 5.19 -8.51
C ALA A 25 4.09 5.96 -7.89
N LEU A 26 3.82 7.07 -7.19
CA LEU A 26 4.83 7.85 -6.46
C LEU A 26 5.49 7.03 -5.33
N LEU A 27 4.72 6.20 -4.62
CA LEU A 27 5.22 5.37 -3.52
C LEU A 27 5.94 4.11 -3.98
N ALA A 28 5.77 3.69 -5.25
CA ALA A 28 6.31 2.44 -5.78
C ALA A 28 7.83 2.27 -5.56
N PRO A 29 8.70 3.29 -5.73
CA PRO A 29 10.13 3.15 -5.46
C PRO A 29 10.47 2.84 -4.00
N LEU A 30 9.58 3.17 -3.05
CA LEU A 30 9.81 3.03 -1.61
C LEU A 30 9.37 1.67 -1.06
N ILE A 31 8.80 0.79 -1.89
CA ILE A 31 8.22 -0.49 -1.41
C ILE A 31 9.28 -1.46 -0.84
N GLU A 32 10.55 -1.28 -1.17
CA GLU A 32 11.66 -2.09 -0.65
C GLU A 32 12.45 -1.42 0.48
N GLU A 33 11.89 -0.35 1.05
CA GLU A 33 12.49 0.42 2.15
C GLU A 33 13.02 -0.50 3.27
N ARG A 34 14.25 -0.21 3.71
CA ARG A 34 14.97 -0.98 4.72
C ARG A 34 14.98 -0.26 6.06
N ASP A 35 14.95 1.07 6.08
CA ASP A 35 14.75 1.83 7.32
C ASP A 35 13.40 1.47 7.95
N THR A 36 13.46 1.01 9.20
CA THR A 36 12.29 0.43 9.85
C THR A 36 11.26 1.50 10.21
N SER A 37 11.67 2.74 10.47
CA SER A 37 10.78 3.85 10.77
C SER A 37 10.01 4.28 9.51
N ALA A 38 10.72 4.51 8.42
CA ALA A 38 10.18 4.85 7.11
C ALA A 38 9.24 3.75 6.59
N LEU A 39 9.65 2.48 6.67
CA LEU A 39 8.81 1.34 6.31
C LEU A 39 7.51 1.30 7.10
N LYS A 40 7.57 1.50 8.43
CA LYS A 40 6.35 1.51 9.27
C LYS A 40 5.43 2.66 8.86
N GLY A 41 5.98 3.82 8.53
CA GLY A 41 5.24 4.97 7.99
C GLY A 41 4.57 4.65 6.66
N LEU A 42 5.31 4.09 5.70
CA LEU A 42 4.80 3.67 4.40
C LEU A 42 3.68 2.63 4.55
N GLY A 43 3.90 1.58 5.35
CA GLY A 43 2.89 0.57 5.62
C GLY A 43 1.63 1.13 6.28
N TRP A 44 1.76 2.14 7.14
CA TRP A 44 0.60 2.84 7.73
C TRP A 44 -0.16 3.70 6.69
N GLY A 45 0.54 4.28 5.73
CA GLY A 45 -0.09 4.93 4.58
C GLY A 45 -0.86 3.94 3.71
N LEU A 46 -0.18 2.88 3.27
CA LEU A 46 -0.76 1.84 2.41
C LEU A 46 -1.96 1.15 3.05
N LYS A 47 -1.93 0.86 4.36
CA LYS A 47 -3.09 0.28 5.05
C LYS A 47 -4.32 1.20 4.97
N THR A 48 -4.10 2.52 4.99
CA THR A 48 -5.19 3.49 4.90
C THR A 48 -5.78 3.48 3.50
N ILE A 49 -4.94 3.39 2.47
CA ILE A 49 -5.39 3.19 1.08
C ILE A 49 -6.20 1.89 1.00
N GLY A 50 -5.70 0.77 1.53
CA GLY A 50 -6.40 -0.52 1.50
C GLY A 50 -7.76 -0.52 2.19
N ARG A 51 -7.99 0.38 3.17
CA ARG A 51 -9.30 0.55 3.80
C ARG A 51 -10.34 1.19 2.88
N TYR A 52 -9.95 2.14 2.04
CA TYR A 52 -10.86 2.92 1.19
C TYR A 52 -10.85 2.46 -0.27
N TYR A 53 -9.74 1.88 -0.71
CA TYR A 53 -9.44 1.48 -2.08
C TYR A 53 -8.75 0.10 -2.09
N PRO A 54 -9.42 -0.96 -1.59
CA PRO A 54 -8.82 -2.29 -1.46
C PRO A 54 -8.33 -2.83 -2.80
N GLU A 55 -9.13 -2.68 -3.86
CA GLU A 55 -8.78 -3.20 -5.21
C GLU A 55 -7.54 -2.55 -5.79
N LEU A 56 -7.40 -1.22 -5.65
CA LEU A 56 -6.22 -0.50 -6.12
C LEU A 56 -4.96 -0.93 -5.36
N LEU A 57 -5.07 -1.15 -4.04
CA LEU A 57 -3.94 -1.63 -3.26
C LEU A 57 -3.55 -3.06 -3.66
N VAL A 58 -4.51 -3.96 -3.86
CA VAL A 58 -4.26 -5.34 -4.30
C VAL A 58 -3.55 -5.34 -5.65
N ALA A 59 -4.07 -4.63 -6.65
CA ALA A 59 -3.48 -4.54 -7.98
C ALA A 59 -2.05 -3.97 -7.92
N PHE A 60 -1.84 -2.91 -7.14
CA PHE A 60 -0.53 -2.32 -6.91
C PHE A 60 0.46 -3.33 -6.29
N LEU A 61 0.06 -4.01 -5.20
CA LEU A 61 0.94 -4.96 -4.51
C LEU A 61 1.29 -6.15 -5.39
N ARG A 62 0.33 -6.73 -6.13
CA ARG A 62 0.60 -7.80 -7.10
C ARG A 62 1.65 -7.35 -8.12
N ARG A 63 1.46 -6.17 -8.72
CA ARG A 63 2.42 -5.61 -9.68
C ARG A 63 3.80 -5.43 -9.05
N GLN A 64 3.91 -4.89 -7.83
CA GLN A 64 5.23 -4.72 -7.20
C GLN A 64 5.90 -6.07 -6.91
N LEU A 65 5.15 -7.08 -6.45
CA LEU A 65 5.68 -8.40 -6.11
C LEU A 65 6.22 -9.18 -7.32
N THR A 66 5.86 -8.82 -8.55
CA THR A 66 6.44 -9.44 -9.75
C THR A 66 7.92 -9.14 -9.94
N THR A 67 8.39 -7.97 -9.51
CA THR A 67 9.78 -7.50 -9.76
C THR A 67 10.51 -7.05 -8.51
N LYS A 68 9.84 -6.99 -7.35
CA LYS A 68 10.39 -6.43 -6.11
C LYS A 68 10.15 -7.37 -4.92
N HIS A 69 11.00 -7.23 -3.92
CA HIS A 69 11.00 -8.05 -2.70
C HIS A 69 10.77 -7.19 -1.45
N PRO A 70 9.57 -6.62 -1.27
CA PRO A 70 9.23 -5.84 -0.09
C PRO A 70 9.36 -6.70 1.18
N ARG A 71 9.83 -6.08 2.27
CA ARG A 71 9.93 -6.78 3.57
C ARG A 71 8.55 -7.25 4.02
N LYS A 72 8.48 -8.47 4.56
CA LYS A 72 7.24 -9.07 5.12
C LYS A 72 6.50 -8.12 6.09
N LEU A 73 7.24 -7.32 6.86
CA LEU A 73 6.66 -6.32 7.78
C LEU A 73 5.84 -5.25 7.04
N LEU A 74 6.30 -4.79 5.88
CA LEU A 74 5.58 -3.80 5.07
C LEU A 74 4.27 -4.41 4.56
N LEU A 75 4.34 -5.60 3.97
CA LEU A 75 3.18 -6.32 3.45
C LEU A 75 2.13 -6.53 4.55
N ARG A 76 2.53 -7.06 5.71
CA ARG A 76 1.64 -7.27 6.86
C ARG A 76 0.94 -5.98 7.31
N LYS A 77 1.63 -4.84 7.24
CA LYS A 77 1.03 -3.54 7.57
C LYS A 77 0.09 -3.07 6.47
N ALA A 78 0.52 -3.09 5.21
CA ALA A 78 -0.27 -2.63 4.08
C ALA A 78 -1.60 -3.40 3.96
N THR A 79 -1.60 -4.71 4.22
CA THR A 79 -2.78 -5.57 4.07
C THR A 79 -3.65 -5.68 5.33
N THR A 80 -3.39 -4.88 6.38
CA THR A 80 -4.09 -4.98 7.68
C THR A 80 -5.61 -4.90 7.58
N TYR A 81 -6.16 -4.12 6.64
CA TYR A 81 -7.62 -3.97 6.46
C TYR A 81 -8.20 -4.75 5.28
N LEU A 82 -7.38 -5.52 4.56
CA LEU A 82 -7.89 -6.41 3.54
C LEU A 82 -8.45 -7.67 4.21
N ASP A 83 -9.47 -8.26 3.61
CA ASP A 83 -9.93 -9.61 3.99
C ASP A 83 -8.94 -10.69 3.54
N GLU A 84 -9.17 -11.92 3.99
CA GLU A 84 -8.27 -13.05 3.69
C GLU A 84 -8.27 -13.39 2.20
N ALA A 85 -9.43 -13.35 1.52
CA ALA A 85 -9.52 -13.63 0.09
C ALA A 85 -8.62 -12.69 -0.75
N ARG A 86 -8.61 -11.39 -0.43
CA ARG A 86 -7.74 -10.42 -1.10
C ARG A 86 -6.27 -10.61 -0.75
N LYS A 87 -5.95 -11.00 0.49
CA LYS A 87 -4.57 -11.31 0.91
C LYS A 87 -4.01 -12.52 0.16
N GLU A 88 -4.80 -13.57 0.05
CA GLU A 88 -4.46 -14.77 -0.73
C GLU A 88 -4.25 -14.41 -2.21
N GLY A 89 -5.14 -13.60 -2.79
CA GLY A 89 -5.02 -13.12 -4.17
C GLY A 89 -3.81 -12.23 -4.46
N ILE A 90 -3.11 -11.70 -3.44
CA ILE A 90 -1.84 -10.97 -3.61
C ILE A 90 -0.65 -11.93 -3.71
N LEU A 91 -0.71 -13.07 -3.02
CA LEU A 91 0.39 -14.04 -2.90
C LEU A 91 0.33 -15.14 -3.98
N SER A 92 -0.84 -15.32 -4.60
CA SER A 92 -1.05 -16.22 -5.74
C SER A 92 -0.72 -15.48 -7.05
N PRO A 93 0.24 -15.97 -7.86
CA PRO A 93 0.59 -15.40 -9.17
C PRO A 93 -0.62 -15.18 -10.08
#